data_AF-A0A3P7YKU7-F1
#
_entry.id   AF-A0A3P7YKU7-F1
#
_cell.length_a   1.000
_cell.length_b   1.000
_cell.length_c   1.000
_cell.angle_alpha   90.00
_cell.angle_beta   90.00
_cell.angle_gamma   90.00
#
_symmetry.space_group_name_H-M   'P 1'
#
loop_
_entity.id
_entity.type
_entity.pdbx_description
1 polymer ?
#
loop_
_entity_poly.entity_id
_entity_poly.type
_entity_poly.pdbx_seq_one_letter_code
_entity_poly.pdbx_strand_id
1 'polypeptide(L)'
;MASKWDVRKPFTVVLMVAFLLILFNYLWSQSSGSKKVEVYIHVDLNVSRNVSIFDTCPLMMYDPLDEQLRRFHYPGHNPKAGCTPYVPITVLENGTVRTTERAKGYSCRASKSVEPGSRALVGEPPLVPDWDNNEKCREYLDEYSYVLEEYRKSGYKTLAANDWDIGFPYYSNCTGFNRPEADHMWRQFENRMRESWALLRSHRHHCGESHLDLLEYMEKFMNSYPGIPKVCYVWPVYLAHDTLKDLYHADDQFLDFLKRNKKNLDNAFFFFMADHGPRGEGPFFLKSAKSFVFNKAMNHLDLRQILEVPLGRYEGNNPMLTVSVPKRYRNTPIHEQLKNKSRQLMTHFDLHATFMDILKVQPSSNFADTSHRSMQPLSKGSSLFREWRETRNCRTLPIPSQYCLCQYNKTTIEDQATLKTVGSFLAEQLNIILQKAGLGEKCQKQSYYMVSA
;
A
#
# COMPACT_ATOMS: atom_id res chain seq x y z
N MET A 1 22.71 23.32 70.56
CA MET A 1 21.75 22.29 71.04
C MET A 1 21.79 21.15 70.04
N ALA A 2 22.38 20.02 70.45
CA ALA A 2 21.66 18.74 70.63
C ALA A 2 21.38 18.03 69.27
N SER A 3 22.34 17.36 68.62
CA SER A 3 23.15 16.18 69.00
C SER A 3 22.52 14.83 68.62
N LYS A 4 23.32 14.02 67.90
CA LYS A 4 23.27 12.54 67.81
C LYS A 4 21.92 11.88 67.48
N TRP A 5 21.85 11.26 66.31
CA TRP A 5 21.35 9.88 66.23
C TRP A 5 22.34 9.01 65.44
N ASP A 6 22.61 7.83 65.98
CA ASP A 6 23.62 6.87 65.52
C ASP A 6 22.99 5.77 64.63
N VAL A 7 23.81 5.15 63.81
CA VAL A 7 23.44 4.15 62.80
C VAL A 7 23.26 2.78 63.45
N ARG A 8 22.04 2.19 63.36
CA ARG A 8 21.85 0.73 63.40
C ARG A 8 20.44 0.24 62.99
N LYS A 9 20.16 0.26 61.67
CA LYS A 9 19.38 -0.82 61.01
C LYS A 9 20.05 -1.14 59.66
N PRO A 10 20.23 -2.42 59.31
CA PRO A 10 21.02 -2.80 58.14
C PRO A 10 20.18 -2.68 56.87
N PHE A 11 20.68 -1.96 55.87
CA PHE A 11 20.27 -2.17 54.48
C PHE A 11 21.48 -2.21 53.57
N THR A 12 21.46 -3.18 52.67
CA THR A 12 22.63 -3.70 51.96
C THR A 12 22.97 -2.87 50.72
N VAL A 13 24.27 -2.83 50.43
CA VAL A 13 24.87 -2.26 49.22
C VAL A 13 24.17 -2.73 47.94
N VAL A 14 23.97 -1.79 47.01
CA VAL A 14 23.58 -2.08 45.62
C VAL A 14 24.72 -2.81 44.91
N LEU A 15 24.45 -3.99 44.36
CA LEU A 15 25.28 -4.58 43.30
C LEU A 15 24.40 -4.94 42.10
N MET A 16 24.84 -4.55 40.91
CA MET A 16 24.13 -4.84 39.67
C MET A 16 24.27 -6.31 39.27
N VAL A 17 23.18 -6.93 38.83
CA VAL A 17 23.17 -7.81 37.65
C VAL A 17 21.98 -7.43 36.78
N ALA A 18 22.09 -6.27 36.13
CA ALA A 18 21.39 -6.07 34.86
C ALA A 18 22.21 -6.77 33.75
N PHE A 19 21.55 -7.15 32.66
CA PHE A 19 22.15 -7.68 31.42
C PHE A 19 22.96 -9.00 31.52
N LEU A 20 22.28 -10.13 31.29
CA LEU A 20 22.92 -11.27 30.60
C LEU A 20 21.98 -12.18 29.77
N LEU A 21 20.67 -11.91 29.68
CA LEU A 21 19.75 -12.66 28.79
C LEU A 21 18.97 -11.82 27.76
N ILE A 22 19.05 -10.49 27.81
CA ILE A 22 18.46 -9.60 26.79
C ILE A 22 19.48 -9.16 25.74
N LEU A 23 20.76 -9.00 26.11
CA LEU A 23 21.81 -8.55 25.18
C LEU A 23 22.13 -9.58 24.07
N PHE A 24 22.02 -10.89 24.36
CA PHE A 24 22.24 -11.92 23.33
C PHE A 24 21.16 -11.93 22.24
N ASN A 25 19.91 -11.61 22.59
CA ASN A 25 18.82 -11.50 21.62
C ASN A 25 18.84 -10.15 20.88
N TYR A 26 19.27 -9.07 21.52
CA TYR A 26 19.38 -7.76 20.87
C TYR A 26 20.53 -7.69 19.85
N LEU A 27 21.65 -8.38 20.11
CA LEU A 27 22.79 -8.44 19.19
C LEU A 27 22.63 -9.45 18.03
N TRP A 28 21.77 -10.47 18.17
CA TRP A 28 21.49 -11.39 17.04
C TRP A 28 20.43 -10.82 16.08
N SER A 29 19.44 -10.09 16.58
CA SER A 29 18.41 -9.43 15.75
C SER A 29 18.96 -8.33 14.82
N GLN A 30 20.15 -7.79 15.13
CA GLN A 30 20.82 -6.76 14.31
C GLN A 30 21.89 -7.32 13.35
N SER A 31 22.18 -8.63 13.35
CA SER A 31 23.23 -9.23 12.51
C SER A 31 22.72 -10.18 11.42
N SER A 32 21.46 -10.61 11.45
CA SER A 32 20.83 -11.26 10.28
C SER A 32 20.38 -10.23 9.24
N GLY A 33 21.33 -9.39 8.81
CA GLY A 33 21.28 -8.69 7.53
C GLY A 33 21.45 -9.68 6.38
N SER A 34 20.69 -10.78 6.39
CA SER A 34 20.55 -11.64 5.23
C SER A 34 19.88 -10.83 4.15
N LYS A 35 20.69 -10.29 3.24
CA LYS A 35 20.20 -9.89 1.91
C LYS A 35 19.37 -11.07 1.42
N LYS A 36 18.05 -10.89 1.33
CA LYS A 36 17.20 -11.84 0.60
C LYS A 36 17.64 -11.73 -0.85
N VAL A 37 18.55 -12.61 -1.25
CA VAL A 37 18.97 -12.73 -2.64
C VAL A 37 17.82 -13.42 -3.35
N GLU A 38 16.86 -12.63 -3.79
CA GLU A 38 15.79 -13.09 -4.67
C GLU A 38 16.40 -13.34 -6.05
N VAL A 39 16.77 -14.60 -6.30
CA VAL A 39 17.35 -15.00 -7.59
C VAL A 39 16.22 -15.19 -8.59
N TYR A 40 16.04 -14.18 -9.44
CA TYR A 40 15.11 -14.24 -10.56
C TYR A 40 15.75 -14.98 -11.74
N ILE A 41 15.15 -16.12 -12.11
CA ILE A 41 15.73 -17.05 -13.09
C ILE A 41 14.83 -17.15 -14.30
N HIS A 42 15.40 -16.83 -15.46
CA HIS A 42 14.74 -16.96 -16.75
C HIS A 42 14.55 -18.44 -17.08
N VAL A 43 13.34 -18.79 -17.51
CA VAL A 43 12.98 -20.11 -18.04
C VAL A 43 12.59 -19.89 -19.49
N ASP A 44 13.48 -20.25 -20.41
CA ASP A 44 13.25 -20.14 -21.85
C ASP A 44 12.24 -21.19 -22.31
N LEU A 45 10.96 -20.82 -22.29
CA LEU A 45 9.88 -21.62 -22.86
C LEU A 45 9.99 -21.56 -24.39
N ASN A 46 10.74 -22.49 -24.97
CA ASN A 46 10.97 -22.61 -26.41
C ASN A 46 9.70 -23.10 -27.15
N VAL A 47 8.70 -22.22 -27.25
CA VAL A 47 7.36 -22.51 -27.80
C VAL A 47 7.22 -21.89 -29.19
N SER A 48 7.19 -22.74 -30.21
CA SER A 48 7.03 -22.34 -31.62
C SER A 48 5.57 -22.00 -31.98
N ARG A 49 5.05 -20.87 -31.45
CA ARG A 49 3.79 -20.25 -31.92
C ARG A 49 3.94 -18.72 -31.95
N ASN A 50 3.66 -18.11 -33.09
CA ASN A 50 3.74 -16.65 -33.32
C ASN A 50 2.69 -15.81 -32.57
N VAL A 51 1.85 -16.42 -31.73
CA VAL A 51 0.88 -15.75 -30.87
C VAL A 51 0.91 -16.44 -29.51
N SER A 52 1.30 -15.70 -28.47
CA SER A 52 1.29 -16.18 -27.09
C SER A 52 -0.03 -15.84 -26.42
N ILE A 53 -0.52 -16.71 -25.52
CA ILE A 53 -1.70 -16.39 -24.70
C ILE A 53 -1.47 -15.12 -23.87
N PHE A 54 -0.22 -14.88 -23.45
CA PHE A 54 0.21 -13.72 -22.67
C PHE A 54 0.23 -12.39 -23.42
N ASP A 55 0.01 -12.41 -24.74
CA ASP A 55 -0.13 -11.20 -25.55
C ASP A 55 -1.52 -10.57 -25.37
N THR A 56 -2.46 -11.31 -24.79
CA THR A 56 -3.79 -10.83 -24.38
C THR A 56 -3.89 -10.64 -22.86
N CYS A 57 -4.90 -9.89 -22.43
CA CYS A 57 -5.24 -9.77 -21.01
C CYS A 57 -6.75 -9.71 -20.82
N PRO A 58 -7.46 -10.85 -20.84
CA PRO A 58 -8.86 -10.86 -20.45
C PRO A 58 -8.94 -10.66 -18.94
N LEU A 59 -9.60 -9.57 -18.53
CA LEU A 59 -9.87 -9.24 -17.14
C LEU A 59 -11.22 -9.81 -16.72
N MET A 60 -11.35 -10.17 -15.45
CA MET A 60 -12.62 -10.60 -14.89
C MET A 60 -13.41 -9.37 -14.43
N MET A 61 -14.60 -9.18 -15.00
CA MET A 61 -15.65 -8.38 -14.36
C MET A 61 -16.28 -9.26 -13.29
N TYR A 62 -16.20 -8.86 -12.02
CA TYR A 62 -16.71 -9.62 -10.89
C TYR A 62 -17.96 -8.96 -10.28
N ASP A 63 -18.73 -9.75 -9.55
CA ASP A 63 -19.79 -9.27 -8.66
C ASP A 63 -19.20 -9.06 -7.25
N PRO A 64 -19.23 -7.86 -6.66
CA PRO A 64 -18.82 -7.63 -5.27
C PRO A 64 -19.60 -8.47 -4.24
N LEU A 65 -20.74 -9.06 -4.61
CA LEU A 65 -21.57 -9.93 -3.78
C LEU A 65 -21.51 -11.42 -4.20
N ASP A 66 -20.51 -11.82 -5.00
CA ASP A 66 -20.24 -13.22 -5.38
C ASP A 66 -20.23 -14.15 -4.14
N GLU A 67 -20.76 -15.36 -4.31
CA GLU A 67 -20.93 -16.35 -3.23
C GLU A 67 -19.60 -16.66 -2.50
N GLN A 68 -18.46 -16.65 -3.22
CA GLN A 68 -17.14 -16.84 -2.63
C GLN A 68 -16.74 -15.73 -1.64
N LEU A 69 -17.23 -14.50 -1.86
CA LEU A 69 -16.89 -13.32 -1.06
C LEU A 69 -17.96 -12.97 -0.03
N ARG A 70 -19.22 -13.40 -0.24
CA ARG A 70 -20.38 -13.05 0.60
C ARG A 70 -20.19 -13.35 2.11
N ARG A 71 -19.34 -14.32 2.47
CA ARG A 71 -18.98 -14.62 3.87
C ARG A 71 -18.15 -13.53 4.58
N PHE A 72 -17.59 -12.60 3.81
CA PHE A 72 -16.78 -11.45 4.26
C PHE A 72 -17.53 -10.12 4.15
N HIS A 73 -18.84 -10.15 3.85
CA HIS A 73 -19.70 -8.98 3.71
C HIS A 73 -20.44 -8.69 5.03
N TYR A 74 -20.13 -7.55 5.68
CA TYR A 74 -20.56 -7.25 7.07
C TYR A 74 -21.41 -5.97 7.22
N PRO A 75 -22.54 -5.82 6.51
CA PRO A 75 -23.30 -4.56 6.44
C PRO A 75 -23.99 -4.18 7.76
N GLY A 76 -24.13 -5.12 8.70
CA GLY A 76 -24.72 -4.87 10.03
C GLY A 76 -23.68 -4.68 11.15
N HIS A 77 -22.38 -4.69 10.84
CA HIS A 77 -21.34 -4.44 11.83
C HIS A 77 -21.20 -2.93 12.09
N ASN A 78 -21.09 -2.55 13.36
CA ASN A 78 -20.77 -1.18 13.75
C ASN A 78 -19.80 -1.25 14.95
N PRO A 79 -18.53 -0.87 14.81
CA PRO A 79 -17.51 -1.01 15.86
C PRO A 79 -17.71 -0.07 17.06
N LYS A 80 -18.65 0.88 16.97
CA LYS A 80 -18.90 1.93 17.97
C LYS A 80 -20.33 1.91 18.54
N ALA A 81 -21.11 0.86 18.29
CA ALA A 81 -22.46 0.73 18.82
C ALA A 81 -22.51 0.89 20.37
N GLY A 82 -23.32 1.82 20.87
CA GLY A 82 -23.52 2.04 22.31
C GLY A 82 -22.43 2.83 23.05
N CYS A 83 -21.49 3.46 22.34
CA CYS A 83 -20.45 4.29 22.96
C CYS A 83 -20.98 5.68 23.41
N THR A 84 -20.25 6.37 24.30
CA THR A 84 -20.53 7.76 24.70
C THR A 84 -19.56 8.75 24.04
N PRO A 85 -20.03 9.81 23.36
CA PRO A 85 -19.15 10.76 22.68
C PRO A 85 -18.15 11.45 23.61
N TYR A 86 -16.91 11.60 23.13
CA TYR A 86 -15.84 12.32 23.81
C TYR A 86 -15.64 13.70 23.17
N VAL A 87 -15.37 14.72 23.98
CA VAL A 87 -15.08 16.08 23.50
C VAL A 87 -13.56 16.21 23.26
N PRO A 88 -13.09 16.59 22.05
CA PRO A 88 -11.66 16.61 21.74
C PRO A 88 -10.84 17.61 22.57
N ILE A 89 -9.57 17.26 22.82
CA ILE A 89 -8.58 18.12 23.49
C ILE A 89 -7.61 18.83 22.52
N THR A 90 -7.84 18.69 21.21
CA THR A 90 -7.07 19.34 20.14
C THR A 90 -7.97 20.24 19.31
N VAL A 91 -7.55 21.49 19.09
CA VAL A 91 -8.26 22.42 18.21
C VAL A 91 -7.57 22.46 16.84
N LEU A 92 -8.38 22.42 15.79
CA LEU A 92 -7.96 22.43 14.40
C LEU A 92 -8.43 23.73 13.73
N GLU A 93 -7.52 24.70 13.64
CA GLU A 93 -7.76 26.03 13.07
C GLU A 93 -7.08 26.15 11.71
N ASN A 94 -7.78 26.69 10.70
CA ASN A 94 -7.23 26.96 9.35
C ASN A 94 -6.43 25.78 8.76
N GLY A 95 -6.95 24.55 8.89
CA GLY A 95 -6.30 23.34 8.39
C GLY A 95 -5.03 22.93 9.14
N THR A 96 -4.76 23.47 10.33
CA THR A 96 -3.56 23.15 11.12
C THR A 96 -3.92 22.59 12.49
N VAL A 97 -3.50 21.36 12.79
CA VAL A 97 -3.43 20.83 14.16
C VAL A 97 -2.11 21.35 14.77
N ARG A 98 -2.16 22.09 15.88
CA ARG A 98 -1.00 22.83 16.40
C ARG A 98 -0.27 22.15 17.57
N THR A 99 1.00 21.86 17.34
CA THR A 99 2.11 21.85 18.32
C THR A 99 3.32 22.56 17.67
N THR A 100 4.28 23.08 18.46
CA THR A 100 5.09 24.25 18.07
C THR A 100 6.48 23.98 17.42
N GLU A 101 6.73 24.70 16.31
CA GLU A 101 8.03 25.08 15.66
C GLU A 101 8.64 24.21 14.52
N ARG A 102 9.41 24.87 13.61
CA ARG A 102 9.79 24.41 12.24
C ARG A 102 11.14 25.01 11.73
N ALA A 103 11.79 24.37 10.74
CA ALA A 103 12.93 24.90 9.93
C ALA A 103 12.83 24.59 8.41
N LYS A 104 13.78 25.04 7.55
CA LYS A 104 13.67 25.17 6.06
C LYS A 104 14.90 24.67 5.25
N GLY A 105 14.70 24.14 4.02
CA GLY A 105 15.65 24.33 2.88
C GLY A 105 15.91 23.17 1.87
N TYR A 106 15.11 23.11 0.77
CA TYR A 106 15.38 22.49 -0.57
C TYR A 106 14.94 21.03 -0.89
N SER A 107 15.21 20.50 -2.12
CA SER A 107 14.48 19.33 -2.73
C SER A 107 15.03 18.86 -4.13
N CYS A 108 14.62 17.68 -4.65
CA CYS A 108 14.59 17.16 -6.09
C CYS A 108 15.49 15.92 -6.39
N ARG A 109 15.12 14.87 -7.17
CA ARG A 109 13.87 14.44 -7.88
C ARG A 109 13.84 12.89 -8.18
N ALA A 110 12.65 12.27 -8.34
CA ALA A 110 12.38 10.82 -8.49
C ALA A 110 10.94 10.43 -8.97
N SER A 111 10.81 9.24 -9.58
CA SER A 111 9.59 8.41 -9.66
C SER A 111 10.00 6.93 -9.88
N LYS A 112 10.10 6.15 -8.80
CA LYS A 112 11.01 4.98 -8.73
C LYS A 112 10.38 3.76 -8.03
N SER A 113 10.70 2.55 -8.48
CA SER A 113 10.32 1.27 -7.83
C SER A 113 11.38 0.77 -6.84
N VAL A 114 10.94 0.16 -5.74
CA VAL A 114 11.80 -0.44 -4.70
C VAL A 114 11.75 -1.97 -4.64
N GLU A 115 10.78 -2.60 -5.31
CA GLU A 115 10.63 -4.05 -5.35
C GLU A 115 11.10 -4.62 -6.70
N PRO A 116 11.92 -5.68 -6.71
CA PRO A 116 12.16 -6.48 -7.91
C PRO A 116 10.92 -7.35 -8.22
N GLY A 117 10.91 -8.04 -9.36
CA GLY A 117 9.82 -8.97 -9.66
C GLY A 117 10.04 -9.87 -10.86
N SER A 118 9.56 -11.11 -10.77
CA SER A 118 9.70 -12.09 -11.85
C SER A 118 8.73 -11.80 -12.98
N ARG A 119 9.22 -11.87 -14.23
CA ARG A 119 8.38 -11.83 -15.44
C ARG A 119 8.60 -13.05 -16.34
N ALA A 120 9.26 -14.09 -15.81
CA ALA A 120 9.55 -15.32 -16.54
C ALA A 120 8.29 -16.04 -17.04
N LEU A 121 7.14 -15.93 -16.34
CA LEU A 121 5.86 -16.51 -16.78
C LEU A 121 5.43 -15.97 -18.14
N VAL A 122 5.67 -14.68 -18.39
CA VAL A 122 5.35 -14.02 -19.66
C VAL A 122 6.55 -14.01 -20.62
N GLY A 123 7.65 -14.69 -20.29
CA GLY A 123 8.85 -14.73 -21.13
C GLY A 123 9.57 -13.38 -21.26
N GLU A 124 9.53 -12.56 -20.21
CA GLU A 124 10.18 -11.25 -20.17
C GLU A 124 11.29 -11.21 -19.10
N PRO A 125 12.30 -10.34 -19.26
CA PRO A 125 13.31 -10.08 -18.22
C PRO A 125 12.67 -9.65 -16.89
N PRO A 126 13.28 -9.99 -15.74
CA PRO A 126 12.77 -9.56 -14.44
C PRO A 126 12.81 -8.05 -14.28
N LEU A 127 11.91 -7.51 -13.46
CA LEU A 127 11.95 -6.10 -13.07
C LEU A 127 13.18 -5.86 -12.20
N VAL A 128 14.08 -5.04 -12.71
CA VAL A 128 15.14 -4.42 -11.92
C VAL A 128 14.51 -3.21 -11.20
N PRO A 129 14.56 -3.14 -9.86
CA PRO A 129 14.06 -2.00 -9.12
C PRO A 129 14.94 -0.78 -9.41
N ASP A 130 14.35 0.41 -9.39
CA ASP A 130 15.10 1.66 -9.51
C ASP A 130 15.97 1.95 -8.28
N TRP A 131 15.62 1.36 -7.13
CA TRP A 131 16.13 1.66 -5.80
C TRP A 131 16.35 0.37 -4.99
N ASP A 132 17.48 0.26 -4.29
CA ASP A 132 17.61 -0.72 -3.20
C ASP A 132 16.85 -0.20 -1.97
N ASN A 133 15.89 -0.98 -1.50
CA ASN A 133 15.02 -0.59 -0.39
C ASN A 133 15.79 -0.36 0.92
N ASN A 134 16.86 -1.12 1.20
CA ASN A 134 17.62 -0.99 2.45
C ASN A 134 18.53 0.24 2.45
N GLU A 135 19.08 0.60 1.28
CA GLU A 135 19.84 1.83 1.07
C GLU A 135 18.91 3.05 1.19
N LYS A 136 17.82 3.08 0.41
CA LYS A 136 16.90 4.22 0.34
C LYS A 136 16.09 4.46 1.60
N CYS A 137 15.90 3.43 2.41
CA CYS A 137 15.34 3.58 3.75
C CYS A 137 16.23 4.43 4.68
N ARG A 138 17.56 4.45 4.49
CA ARG A 138 18.53 5.05 5.43
C ARG A 138 18.97 6.48 5.09
N GLU A 139 18.34 7.10 4.10
CA GLU A 139 18.64 8.44 3.62
C GLU A 139 17.37 9.29 3.54
N TYR A 140 17.55 10.61 3.49
CA TYR A 140 16.42 11.53 3.38
C TYR A 140 15.84 11.56 1.97
N LEU A 141 14.52 11.40 1.87
CA LEU A 141 13.79 11.36 0.60
C LEU A 141 13.56 12.76 -0.02
N ASP A 142 14.11 13.82 0.57
CA ASP A 142 14.00 15.21 0.10
C ASP A 142 14.55 15.39 -1.33
N GLU A 143 15.60 14.65 -1.65
CA GLU A 143 16.22 14.57 -2.98
C GLU A 143 15.42 13.69 -3.96
N TYR A 144 14.16 13.38 -3.63
CA TYR A 144 13.26 12.63 -4.48
C TYR A 144 11.98 13.40 -4.78
N SER A 145 11.45 13.20 -5.99
CA SER A 145 10.20 13.83 -6.40
C SER A 145 9.09 13.02 -5.78
N TYR A 146 8.16 13.80 -5.32
CA TYR A 146 7.06 13.34 -4.52
C TYR A 146 5.89 14.16 -5.03
N VAL A 147 4.78 13.49 -5.33
CA VAL A 147 3.68 14.12 -6.07
C VAL A 147 3.22 15.40 -5.36
N LEU A 148 3.05 15.38 -4.04
CA LEU A 148 2.71 16.59 -3.29
C LEU A 148 3.76 17.69 -3.42
N GLU A 149 5.06 17.36 -3.42
CA GLU A 149 6.13 18.36 -3.52
C GLU A 149 6.15 19.05 -4.89
N GLU A 150 5.91 18.32 -5.98
CA GLU A 150 5.81 18.90 -7.32
C GLU A 150 4.61 19.84 -7.47
N TYR A 151 3.48 19.50 -6.84
CA TYR A 151 2.31 20.37 -6.71
C TYR A 151 2.59 21.60 -5.82
N ARG A 152 3.27 21.42 -4.67
CA ARG A 152 3.66 22.49 -3.74
C ARG A 152 4.52 23.55 -4.42
N LYS A 153 5.52 23.11 -5.19
CA LYS A 153 6.37 23.97 -6.04
C LYS A 153 5.58 24.73 -7.11
N SER A 154 4.45 24.18 -7.57
CA SER A 154 3.50 24.83 -8.48
C SER A 154 2.47 25.73 -7.77
N GLY A 155 2.67 26.05 -6.48
CA GLY A 155 1.83 26.98 -5.72
C GLY A 155 0.58 26.37 -5.07
N TYR A 156 0.43 25.04 -5.10
CA TYR A 156 -0.65 24.37 -4.37
C TYR A 156 -0.34 24.31 -2.88
N LYS A 157 -1.36 24.44 -2.04
CA LYS A 157 -1.30 23.98 -0.64
C LYS A 157 -1.39 22.45 -0.62
N THR A 158 -0.63 21.81 0.27
CA THR A 158 -0.54 20.35 0.31
C THR A 158 -0.88 19.74 1.67
N LEU A 159 -1.59 18.61 1.64
CA LEU A 159 -1.96 17.82 2.81
C LEU A 159 -1.53 16.36 2.65
N ALA A 160 -0.86 15.84 3.68
CA ALA A 160 -0.48 14.44 3.84
C ALA A 160 -1.13 13.87 5.11
N ALA A 161 -2.20 13.07 4.96
CA ALA A 161 -2.95 12.55 6.09
C ALA A 161 -3.06 11.02 6.05
N ASN A 162 -2.72 10.35 7.15
CA ASN A 162 -2.87 8.92 7.35
C ASN A 162 -2.94 8.66 8.85
N ASP A 163 -3.89 7.84 9.29
CA ASP A 163 -4.18 7.58 10.72
C ASP A 163 -3.27 6.50 11.33
N TRP A 164 -2.21 6.08 10.62
CA TRP A 164 -1.16 5.25 11.18
C TRP A 164 0.11 6.07 11.37
N ASP A 165 0.92 5.75 12.39
CA ASP A 165 2.21 6.41 12.62
C ASP A 165 3.26 6.07 11.53
N ILE A 166 2.99 5.00 10.79
CA ILE A 166 3.82 4.44 9.73
C ILE A 166 3.25 4.84 8.35
N GLY A 167 3.46 6.10 7.96
CA GLY A 167 3.25 6.53 6.58
C GLY A 167 4.32 5.96 5.63
N PHE A 168 4.01 5.81 4.34
CA PHE A 168 4.91 5.24 3.33
C PHE A 168 6.37 5.76 3.38
N PRO A 169 6.64 7.08 3.47
CA PRO A 169 8.02 7.60 3.56
C PRO A 169 8.76 7.20 4.84
N TYR A 170 8.03 6.87 5.91
CA TYR A 170 8.53 6.65 7.26
C TYR A 170 8.38 5.18 7.70
N TYR A 171 8.22 4.26 6.75
CA TYR A 171 8.05 2.82 7.00
C TYR A 171 9.27 2.23 7.72
N SER A 172 9.10 1.24 8.61
CA SER A 172 10.17 0.38 9.16
C SER A 172 11.56 1.04 9.41
N ASN A 173 11.62 2.02 10.31
CA ASN A 173 12.83 2.80 10.65
C ASN A 173 13.43 3.64 9.50
N CYS A 174 12.71 3.85 8.40
CA CYS A 174 13.19 4.71 7.32
C CYS A 174 13.24 6.18 7.75
N THR A 175 14.26 6.87 7.27
CA THR A 175 14.56 8.27 7.59
C THR A 175 13.47 9.21 7.07
N GLY A 176 12.85 8.87 5.94
CA GLY A 176 11.76 9.64 5.33
C GLY A 176 12.20 11.03 4.90
N PHE A 177 11.33 12.04 5.04
CA PHE A 177 11.70 13.42 4.70
C PHE A 177 12.27 14.19 5.90
N ASN A 178 13.35 14.95 5.68
CA ASN A 178 13.93 15.96 6.56
C ASN A 178 13.04 17.21 6.58
N ARG A 179 12.62 17.68 5.40
CA ARG A 179 11.53 18.65 5.25
C ARG A 179 10.20 18.04 5.68
N PRO A 180 9.19 18.87 6.02
CA PRO A 180 7.80 18.42 6.06
C PRO A 180 7.40 17.81 4.71
N GLU A 181 6.80 16.62 4.75
CA GLU A 181 6.27 15.90 3.57
C GLU A 181 5.32 16.78 2.75
N ALA A 182 4.49 17.56 3.46
CA ALA A 182 3.49 18.48 2.95
C ALA A 182 3.39 19.74 3.84
N ASP A 183 2.66 20.78 3.39
CA ASP A 183 2.39 21.98 4.20
C ASP A 183 1.61 21.64 5.49
N HIS A 184 0.70 20.66 5.38
CA HIS A 184 -0.19 20.14 6.41
C HIS A 184 0.00 18.62 6.52
N MET A 185 0.09 18.10 7.74
CA MET A 185 0.42 16.71 8.01
C MET A 185 -0.38 16.18 9.20
N TRP A 186 -0.89 14.95 9.10
CA TRP A 186 -1.54 14.27 10.24
C TRP A 186 -0.55 13.60 11.19
N ARG A 187 0.59 13.13 10.68
CA ARG A 187 1.56 12.27 11.40
C ARG A 187 1.99 12.80 12.78
N GLN A 188 2.03 14.11 12.97
CA GLN A 188 2.34 14.75 14.27
C GLN A 188 1.33 14.35 15.36
N PHE A 189 0.05 14.18 15.00
CA PHE A 189 -0.99 13.66 15.88
C PHE A 189 -0.67 12.21 16.28
N GLU A 190 -0.47 11.30 15.32
CA GLU A 190 -0.14 9.88 15.60
C GLU A 190 1.15 9.72 16.44
N ASN A 191 2.20 10.49 16.15
CA ASN A 191 3.41 10.50 16.97
C ASN A 191 3.12 10.92 18.41
N ARG A 192 2.41 12.04 18.59
CA ARG A 192 2.05 12.58 19.93
C ARG A 192 1.14 11.63 20.71
N MET A 193 0.27 10.91 19.99
CA MET A 193 -0.60 9.86 20.49
C MET A 193 0.21 8.65 20.98
N ARG A 194 1.23 8.19 20.22
CA ARG A 194 2.14 7.12 20.64
C ARG A 194 2.99 7.45 21.86
N GLU A 195 3.42 8.70 22.00
CA GLU A 195 4.21 9.18 23.15
C GLU A 195 3.47 9.13 24.50
N SER A 196 2.13 9.03 24.50
CA SER A 196 1.34 9.00 25.74
C SER A 196 0.33 7.85 25.73
N TRP A 197 0.62 6.82 26.52
CA TRP A 197 -0.31 5.69 26.72
C TRP A 197 -1.69 6.13 27.21
N ALA A 198 -1.77 7.18 28.03
CA ALA A 198 -3.04 7.74 28.49
C ALA A 198 -3.85 8.36 27.34
N LEU A 199 -3.21 9.12 26.43
CA LEU A 199 -3.87 9.64 25.23
C LEU A 199 -4.28 8.50 24.30
N LEU A 200 -3.36 7.59 23.95
CA LEU A 200 -3.63 6.43 23.10
C LEU A 200 -4.81 5.59 23.63
N ARG A 201 -4.85 5.36 24.94
CA ARG A 201 -5.96 4.66 25.59
C ARG A 201 -7.26 5.46 25.51
N SER A 202 -7.24 6.76 25.79
CA SER A 202 -8.43 7.62 25.70
C SER A 202 -9.02 7.66 24.28
N HIS A 203 -8.16 7.70 23.26
CA HIS A 203 -8.56 7.73 21.86
C HIS A 203 -9.12 6.38 21.40
N ARG A 204 -8.48 5.26 21.76
CA ARG A 204 -9.02 3.92 21.43
C ARG A 204 -10.38 3.66 22.06
N HIS A 205 -10.67 4.25 23.22
CA HIS A 205 -11.95 4.10 23.94
C HIS A 205 -12.99 5.18 23.61
N HIS A 206 -12.71 6.15 22.72
CA HIS A 206 -13.71 7.15 22.31
C HIS A 206 -14.65 6.62 21.23
N CYS A 207 -15.78 7.32 21.03
CA CYS A 207 -16.72 7.02 19.94
C CYS A 207 -16.18 7.30 18.53
N GLY A 208 -15.18 8.17 18.40
CA GLY A 208 -14.65 8.55 17.10
C GLY A 208 -14.03 7.36 16.38
N GLU A 209 -14.14 7.39 15.05
CA GLU A 209 -13.46 6.48 14.16
C GLU A 209 -12.43 7.31 13.38
N SER A 210 -11.19 6.84 13.30
CA SER A 210 -10.07 7.67 12.86
C SER A 210 -10.20 8.18 11.42
N HIS A 211 -10.89 7.43 10.55
CA HIS A 211 -11.20 7.89 9.20
C HIS A 211 -12.18 9.08 9.18
N LEU A 212 -13.07 9.21 10.17
CA LEU A 212 -13.94 10.39 10.29
C LEU A 212 -13.11 11.63 10.66
N ASP A 213 -12.14 11.48 11.57
CA ASP A 213 -11.23 12.57 11.95
C ASP A 213 -10.36 13.00 10.75
N LEU A 214 -9.88 12.04 9.93
CA LEU A 214 -9.18 12.29 8.67
C LEU A 214 -10.07 13.00 7.64
N LEU A 215 -11.34 12.60 7.50
CA LEU A 215 -12.31 13.24 6.59
C LEU A 215 -12.64 14.67 7.04
N GLU A 216 -12.83 14.91 8.35
CA GLU A 216 -13.00 16.26 8.89
C GLU A 216 -11.76 17.12 8.64
N TYR A 217 -10.55 16.53 8.76
CA TYR A 217 -9.32 17.24 8.43
C TYR A 217 -9.23 17.63 6.95
N MET A 218 -9.60 16.71 6.07
CA MET A 218 -9.71 16.96 4.62
C MET A 218 -10.72 18.06 4.31
N GLU A 219 -11.90 18.06 4.94
CA GLU A 219 -12.93 19.09 4.76
C GLU A 219 -12.43 20.48 5.18
N LYS A 220 -11.82 20.59 6.36
CA LYS A 220 -11.26 21.86 6.84
C LYS A 220 -10.09 22.34 5.97
N PHE A 221 -9.27 21.43 5.46
CA PHE A 221 -8.21 21.76 4.49
C PHE A 221 -8.78 22.26 3.16
N MET A 222 -9.79 21.60 2.59
CA MET A 222 -10.46 22.03 1.36
C MET A 222 -11.03 23.46 1.48
N ASN A 223 -11.68 23.75 2.62
CA ASN A 223 -12.30 25.05 2.91
C ASN A 223 -11.31 26.14 3.36
N SER A 224 -10.09 25.79 3.74
CA SER A 224 -9.02 26.75 4.07
C SER A 224 -8.48 27.45 2.81
N TYR A 225 -7.61 28.46 2.95
CA TYR A 225 -6.90 29.11 1.84
C TYR A 225 -7.78 29.45 0.61
N PRO A 226 -8.75 30.38 0.71
CA PRO A 226 -9.60 30.78 -0.41
C PRO A 226 -8.78 31.24 -1.62
N GLY A 227 -9.19 30.84 -2.83
CA GLY A 227 -8.50 31.18 -4.08
C GLY A 227 -7.18 30.42 -4.35
N ILE A 228 -6.61 29.73 -3.36
CA ILE A 228 -5.36 28.97 -3.53
C ILE A 228 -5.68 27.50 -3.86
N PRO A 229 -5.08 26.93 -4.93
CA PRO A 229 -5.31 25.53 -5.32
C PRO A 229 -4.73 24.55 -4.30
N LYS A 230 -5.27 23.34 -4.26
CA LYS A 230 -4.99 22.35 -3.20
C LYS A 230 -4.80 20.96 -3.77
N VAL A 231 -3.91 20.19 -3.15
CA VAL A 231 -3.79 18.75 -3.36
C VAL A 231 -3.64 18.06 -2.01
N CYS A 232 -4.22 16.88 -1.87
CA CYS A 232 -4.12 16.06 -0.68
C CYS A 232 -4.02 14.59 -1.07
N TYR A 233 -3.35 13.80 -0.25
CA TYR A 233 -3.71 12.40 -0.10
C TYR A 233 -4.19 12.19 1.34
N VAL A 234 -5.17 11.31 1.49
CA VAL A 234 -5.77 10.92 2.77
C VAL A 234 -5.90 9.40 2.74
N TRP A 235 -5.26 8.72 3.69
CA TRP A 235 -5.20 7.26 3.74
C TRP A 235 -5.74 6.77 5.10
N PRO A 236 -7.02 6.39 5.18
CA PRO A 236 -7.59 5.75 6.36
C PRO A 236 -7.12 4.30 6.42
N VAL A 237 -6.01 4.07 7.12
CA VAL A 237 -5.36 2.76 7.26
C VAL A 237 -6.20 1.87 8.17
N TYR A 238 -6.54 2.34 9.37
CA TYR A 238 -7.20 1.48 10.38
C TYR A 238 -8.55 0.93 9.91
N LEU A 239 -9.25 1.67 9.03
CA LEU A 239 -10.55 1.30 8.46
C LEU A 239 -10.55 -0.05 7.71
N ALA A 240 -9.41 -0.44 7.13
CA ALA A 240 -9.34 -1.58 6.20
C ALA A 240 -8.14 -2.52 6.41
N HIS A 241 -7.16 -2.15 7.23
CA HIS A 241 -5.86 -2.85 7.30
C HIS A 241 -5.96 -4.28 7.88
N ASP A 242 -6.76 -4.46 8.94
CA ASP A 242 -6.82 -5.72 9.69
C ASP A 242 -8.11 -6.53 9.47
N THR A 243 -9.22 -5.90 9.08
CA THR A 243 -10.50 -6.59 8.87
C THR A 243 -11.38 -5.85 7.86
N LEU A 244 -12.24 -6.61 7.19
CA LEU A 244 -13.25 -6.07 6.26
C LEU A 244 -14.56 -5.71 6.97
N LYS A 245 -14.67 -6.04 8.26
CA LYS A 245 -15.86 -5.76 9.08
C LYS A 245 -16.16 -4.27 9.17
N ASP A 246 -15.11 -3.48 9.34
CA ASP A 246 -15.20 -2.03 9.54
C ASP A 246 -15.41 -1.25 8.21
N LEU A 247 -15.43 -1.92 7.04
CA LEU A 247 -15.59 -1.25 5.74
C LEU A 247 -17.03 -0.79 5.47
N TYR A 248 -18.02 -1.64 5.76
CA TYR A 248 -19.36 -1.50 5.17
C TYR A 248 -20.20 -0.40 5.83
N HIS A 249 -20.09 -0.18 7.14
CA HIS A 249 -20.79 0.92 7.81
C HIS A 249 -20.19 2.29 7.47
N ALA A 250 -18.96 2.32 6.97
CA ALA A 250 -18.32 3.55 6.53
C ALA A 250 -18.87 4.05 5.19
N ASP A 251 -19.58 3.25 4.38
CA ASP A 251 -20.13 3.70 3.09
C ASP A 251 -21.08 4.90 3.26
N ASP A 252 -22.02 4.83 4.21
CA ASP A 252 -22.91 5.96 4.56
C ASP A 252 -22.12 7.19 5.03
N GLN A 253 -21.04 6.98 5.80
CA GLN A 253 -20.20 8.05 6.34
C GLN A 253 -19.41 8.76 5.22
N PHE A 254 -18.84 8.00 4.27
CA PHE A 254 -18.20 8.53 3.07
C PHE A 254 -19.22 9.20 2.14
N LEU A 255 -20.40 8.61 1.96
CA LEU A 255 -21.49 9.17 1.16
C LEU A 255 -21.91 10.54 1.70
N ASP A 256 -22.08 10.67 3.01
CA ASP A 256 -22.43 11.95 3.64
C ASP A 256 -21.29 12.98 3.54
N PHE A 257 -20.03 12.56 3.72
CA PHE A 257 -18.85 13.40 3.44
C PHE A 257 -18.82 13.92 1.98
N LEU A 258 -19.12 13.06 1.00
CA LEU A 258 -19.15 13.42 -0.42
C LEU A 258 -20.33 14.35 -0.75
N LYS A 259 -21.51 14.11 -0.17
CA LYS A 259 -22.68 14.99 -0.32
C LYS A 259 -22.41 16.40 0.21
N ARG A 260 -21.90 16.53 1.45
CA ARG A 260 -21.63 17.84 2.09
C ARG A 260 -20.50 18.60 1.41
N ASN A 261 -19.46 17.90 0.93
CA ASN A 261 -18.33 18.51 0.21
C ASN A 261 -18.53 18.67 -1.30
N LYS A 262 -19.73 18.36 -1.84
CA LYS A 262 -20.03 18.41 -3.28
C LYS A 262 -19.58 19.70 -3.98
N LYS A 263 -19.71 20.86 -3.33
CA LYS A 263 -19.28 22.17 -3.90
C LYS A 263 -17.76 22.25 -4.14
N ASN A 264 -16.96 21.67 -3.22
CA ASN A 264 -15.50 21.60 -3.37
C ASN A 264 -15.13 20.56 -4.45
N LEU A 265 -15.80 19.40 -4.42
CA LEU A 265 -15.55 18.29 -5.34
C LEU A 265 -16.00 18.56 -6.79
N ASP A 266 -17.02 19.40 -7.02
CA ASP A 266 -17.47 19.78 -8.37
C ASP A 266 -16.39 20.52 -9.19
N ASN A 267 -15.31 21.02 -8.55
CA ASN A 267 -14.15 21.63 -9.23
C ASN A 267 -12.84 20.83 -9.06
N ALA A 268 -12.88 19.65 -8.45
CA ALA A 268 -11.69 18.83 -8.16
C ALA A 268 -11.59 17.60 -9.07
N PHE A 269 -10.36 17.17 -9.34
CA PHE A 269 -10.10 15.78 -9.71
C PHE A 269 -10.06 14.98 -8.40
N PHE A 270 -10.95 14.01 -8.25
CA PHE A 270 -11.08 13.19 -7.06
C PHE A 270 -10.79 11.74 -7.40
N PHE A 271 -9.83 11.15 -6.69
CA PHE A 271 -9.40 9.76 -6.85
C PHE A 271 -9.65 9.07 -5.51
N PHE A 272 -10.48 8.03 -5.51
CA PHE A 272 -10.72 7.16 -4.37
C PHE A 272 -10.19 5.78 -4.72
N MET A 273 -9.17 5.33 -4.01
CA MET A 273 -8.42 4.14 -4.37
C MET A 273 -7.91 3.37 -3.16
N ALA A 274 -7.75 2.06 -3.33
CA ALA A 274 -6.99 1.21 -2.41
C ALA A 274 -5.52 1.13 -2.84
N ASP A 275 -4.64 0.83 -1.89
CA ASP A 275 -3.23 0.45 -2.12
C ASP A 275 -3.11 -1.02 -2.56
N HIS A 276 -3.95 -1.89 -2.00
CA HIS A 276 -4.16 -3.26 -2.46
C HIS A 276 -5.59 -3.74 -2.12
N GLY A 277 -6.07 -4.81 -2.76
CA GLY A 277 -7.31 -5.45 -2.32
C GLY A 277 -7.12 -6.35 -1.09
N PRO A 278 -8.18 -7.01 -0.60
CA PRO A 278 -8.16 -7.64 0.72
C PRO A 278 -7.27 -8.89 0.79
N ARG A 279 -6.44 -8.99 1.83
CA ARG A 279 -5.43 -10.07 1.98
C ARG A 279 -5.63 -10.98 3.20
N GLY A 280 -6.64 -10.69 4.03
CA GLY A 280 -6.88 -11.46 5.24
C GLY A 280 -7.82 -10.77 6.21
N GLU A 281 -8.23 -11.52 7.23
CA GLU A 281 -9.07 -11.02 8.32
C GLU A 281 -8.47 -11.40 9.67
N GLY A 282 -8.33 -10.40 10.54
CA GLY A 282 -7.97 -10.57 11.93
C GLY A 282 -6.71 -9.78 12.35
N PRO A 283 -6.57 -9.51 13.66
CA PRO A 283 -5.60 -8.55 14.19
C PRO A 283 -4.15 -8.80 13.77
N PHE A 284 -3.44 -7.74 13.40
CA PHE A 284 -2.00 -7.76 13.07
C PHE A 284 -1.15 -8.43 14.15
N PHE A 285 -1.49 -8.20 15.43
CA PHE A 285 -0.79 -8.81 16.57
C PHE A 285 -0.86 -10.35 16.60
N LEU A 286 -1.93 -10.96 16.07
CA LEU A 286 -2.01 -12.42 15.93
C LEU A 286 -1.20 -12.94 14.73
N LYS A 287 -0.92 -12.09 13.73
CA LYS A 287 -0.02 -12.43 12.62
C LYS A 287 1.45 -12.50 13.10
N SER A 288 1.87 -11.62 14.01
CA SER A 288 3.24 -11.62 14.57
C SER A 288 3.48 -12.70 15.64
N ALA A 289 2.45 -13.05 16.43
CA ALA A 289 2.54 -14.05 17.49
C ALA A 289 2.92 -15.47 17.01
N LYS A 290 2.75 -15.79 15.71
CA LYS A 290 3.20 -17.07 15.12
C LYS A 290 4.71 -17.31 15.24
N SER A 291 5.51 -16.28 15.50
CA SER A 291 6.96 -16.40 15.69
C SER A 291 7.38 -16.89 17.09
N PHE A 292 6.49 -16.83 18.09
CA PHE A 292 6.87 -17.06 19.49
C PHE A 292 5.97 -18.10 20.19
N VAL A 293 6.29 -19.38 19.95
CA VAL A 293 5.97 -20.55 20.80
C VAL A 293 4.55 -20.59 21.39
N PHE A 294 3.52 -20.77 20.57
CA PHE A 294 2.19 -21.19 21.08
C PHE A 294 1.50 -22.27 20.26
N ASN A 295 0.80 -23.14 21.02
CA ASN A 295 0.38 -24.49 20.68
C ASN A 295 -0.55 -24.67 19.47
N LYS A 296 -0.56 -25.94 19.02
CA LYS A 296 -1.42 -26.68 18.06
C LYS A 296 -2.95 -26.40 18.09
N ALA A 297 -3.44 -25.54 18.97
CA ALA A 297 -4.85 -25.21 19.14
C ALA A 297 -5.36 -24.07 18.23
N MET A 298 -4.47 -23.26 17.63
CA MET A 298 -4.85 -22.14 16.74
C MET A 298 -4.90 -22.47 15.24
N ASN A 299 -4.99 -23.76 14.86
CA ASN A 299 -5.14 -24.17 13.46
C ASN A 299 -6.47 -23.72 12.80
N HIS A 300 -7.43 -23.19 13.57
CA HIS A 300 -8.71 -22.66 13.07
C HIS A 300 -8.75 -21.12 12.91
N LEU A 301 -7.69 -20.39 13.30
CA LEU A 301 -7.59 -18.95 13.06
C LEU A 301 -6.73 -18.70 11.82
N ASP A 302 -7.25 -19.08 10.64
CA ASP A 302 -6.62 -18.68 9.38
C ASP A 302 -6.90 -17.19 9.11
N LEU A 303 -5.84 -16.39 9.23
CA LEU A 303 -5.85 -14.94 9.04
C LEU A 303 -5.82 -14.56 7.55
N ARG A 304 -5.98 -15.51 6.63
CA ARG A 304 -5.98 -15.35 5.16
C ARG A 304 -7.21 -15.99 4.47
N GLN A 305 -8.29 -16.26 5.19
CA GLN A 305 -9.51 -16.91 4.65
C GLN A 305 -10.03 -16.39 3.30
N ILE A 306 -9.87 -15.09 3.00
CA ILE A 306 -10.27 -14.54 1.70
C ILE A 306 -9.35 -15.01 0.55
N LEU A 307 -8.08 -15.28 0.80
CA LEU A 307 -7.13 -15.80 -0.19
C LEU A 307 -7.25 -17.33 -0.42
N GLU A 308 -8.13 -18.03 0.31
CA GLU A 308 -8.46 -19.44 0.07
C GLU A 308 -9.33 -19.60 -1.18
N VAL A 309 -10.23 -18.66 -1.43
CA VAL A 309 -11.14 -18.69 -2.58
C VAL A 309 -10.49 -18.08 -3.83
N PRO A 310 -10.74 -18.62 -5.05
CA PRO A 310 -10.19 -18.09 -6.29
C PRO A 310 -10.41 -16.58 -6.48
N LEU A 311 -11.64 -16.09 -6.25
CA LEU A 311 -11.96 -14.68 -6.45
C LEU A 311 -11.26 -13.76 -5.42
N GLY A 312 -11.10 -14.18 -4.18
CA GLY A 312 -10.39 -13.39 -3.18
C GLY A 312 -8.87 -13.30 -3.42
N ARG A 313 -8.26 -14.29 -4.09
CA ARG A 313 -6.88 -14.17 -4.60
C ARG A 313 -6.75 -13.17 -5.75
N TYR A 314 -7.77 -13.10 -6.61
CA TYR A 314 -7.83 -12.10 -7.68
C TYR A 314 -7.98 -10.70 -7.07
N GLU A 315 -8.96 -10.52 -6.18
CA GLU A 315 -9.20 -9.25 -5.50
C GLU A 315 -8.03 -8.79 -4.63
N GLY A 316 -7.33 -9.69 -3.93
CA GLY A 316 -6.11 -9.35 -3.17
C GLY A 316 -4.97 -8.71 -3.97
N ASN A 317 -5.03 -8.79 -5.31
CA ASN A 317 -4.13 -8.17 -6.27
C ASN A 317 -4.79 -7.03 -7.10
N ASN A 318 -6.09 -6.78 -6.93
CA ASN A 318 -6.90 -5.84 -7.72
C ASN A 318 -7.34 -4.65 -6.84
N PRO A 319 -6.49 -3.61 -6.65
CA PRO A 319 -6.87 -2.44 -5.89
C PRO A 319 -8.03 -1.68 -6.56
N MET A 320 -9.07 -1.36 -5.78
CA MET A 320 -10.16 -0.51 -6.25
C MET A 320 -9.64 0.87 -6.69
N LEU A 321 -10.20 1.39 -7.77
CA LEU A 321 -10.01 2.77 -8.23
C LEU A 321 -11.32 3.35 -8.77
N THR A 322 -11.79 4.43 -8.14
CA THR A 322 -12.86 5.30 -8.63
C THR A 322 -12.29 6.69 -8.89
N VAL A 323 -12.61 7.27 -10.06
CA VAL A 323 -12.13 8.58 -10.46
C VAL A 323 -13.30 9.47 -10.89
N SER A 324 -13.36 10.67 -10.30
CA SER A 324 -14.29 11.73 -10.70
C SER A 324 -13.51 12.94 -11.19
N VAL A 325 -13.94 13.51 -12.31
CA VAL A 325 -13.35 14.73 -12.89
C VAL A 325 -14.17 15.96 -12.48
N PRO A 326 -13.56 17.17 -12.48
CA PRO A 326 -14.28 18.43 -12.30
C PRO A 326 -15.50 18.49 -13.21
N LYS A 327 -16.61 19.05 -12.72
CA LYS A 327 -17.90 19.11 -13.41
C LYS A 327 -17.80 19.68 -14.82
N ARG A 328 -16.95 20.69 -15.03
CA ARG A 328 -16.65 21.30 -16.34
C ARG A 328 -15.98 20.37 -17.35
N TYR A 329 -15.38 19.27 -16.89
CA TYR A 329 -14.73 18.26 -17.73
C TYR A 329 -15.54 16.97 -17.88
N ARG A 330 -16.69 16.84 -17.20
CA ARG A 330 -17.62 15.72 -17.44
C ARG A 330 -18.16 15.81 -18.87
N ASN A 331 -18.18 14.68 -19.57
CA ASN A 331 -18.55 14.54 -20.99
C ASN A 331 -17.63 15.29 -21.98
N THR A 332 -16.40 15.60 -21.58
CA THR A 332 -15.34 16.10 -22.49
C THR A 332 -14.43 14.96 -22.95
N PRO A 333 -13.56 15.15 -23.96
CA PRO A 333 -12.68 14.08 -24.45
C PRO A 333 -11.84 13.39 -23.38
N ILE A 334 -11.35 14.10 -22.35
CA ILE A 334 -10.58 13.46 -21.26
C ILE A 334 -11.44 12.55 -20.36
N HIS A 335 -12.75 12.83 -20.24
CA HIS A 335 -13.69 11.98 -19.53
C HIS A 335 -14.04 10.72 -20.33
N GLU A 336 -14.17 10.83 -21.66
CA GLU A 336 -14.34 9.66 -22.52
C GLU A 336 -13.07 8.79 -22.57
N GLN A 337 -11.86 9.39 -22.57
CA GLN A 337 -10.62 8.62 -22.39
C GLN A 337 -10.62 7.84 -21.07
N LEU A 338 -10.99 8.49 -19.95
CA LEU A 338 -11.07 7.85 -18.63
C LEU A 338 -12.06 6.68 -18.62
N LYS A 339 -13.28 6.87 -19.17
CA LYS A 339 -14.27 5.77 -19.32
C LYS A 339 -13.68 4.61 -20.12
N ASN A 340 -12.98 4.89 -21.21
CA ASN A 340 -12.36 3.87 -22.06
C ASN A 340 -11.23 3.08 -21.35
N LYS A 341 -10.70 3.58 -20.22
CA LYS A 341 -9.71 2.85 -19.40
C LYS A 341 -10.34 1.96 -18.32
N SER A 342 -11.65 2.09 -18.04
CA SER A 342 -12.33 1.38 -16.94
C SER A 342 -12.26 -0.16 -17.00
N ARG A 343 -11.94 -0.73 -18.16
CA ARG A 343 -11.77 -2.18 -18.39
C ARG A 343 -10.39 -2.54 -18.93
N GLN A 344 -9.37 -1.74 -18.63
CA GLN A 344 -7.99 -1.97 -19.08
C GLN A 344 -7.04 -2.15 -17.91
N LEU A 345 -6.04 -3.03 -18.08
CA LEU A 345 -5.04 -3.28 -17.06
C LEU A 345 -4.21 -2.02 -16.79
N MET A 346 -4.07 -1.66 -15.51
CA MET A 346 -3.36 -0.46 -15.06
C MET A 346 -2.45 -0.70 -13.87
N THR A 347 -1.54 0.26 -13.67
CA THR A 347 -0.54 0.27 -12.61
C THR A 347 -0.56 1.62 -11.88
N HIS A 348 -0.03 1.68 -10.66
CA HIS A 348 0.11 2.96 -9.95
C HIS A 348 1.03 3.95 -10.67
N PHE A 349 1.90 3.51 -11.60
CA PHE A 349 2.66 4.41 -12.47
C PHE A 349 1.76 5.21 -13.42
N ASP A 350 0.65 4.63 -13.89
CA ASP A 350 -0.33 5.32 -14.75
C ASP A 350 -1.09 6.40 -13.96
N LEU A 351 -1.35 6.17 -12.66
CA LEU A 351 -1.91 7.18 -11.76
C LEU A 351 -0.92 8.32 -11.50
N HIS A 352 0.35 7.99 -11.18
CA HIS A 352 1.41 8.99 -11.06
C HIS A 352 1.57 9.81 -12.35
N ALA A 353 1.53 9.16 -13.51
CA ALA A 353 1.56 9.82 -14.81
C ALA A 353 0.35 10.76 -15.00
N THR A 354 -0.84 10.34 -14.58
CA THR A 354 -2.07 11.17 -14.62
C THR A 354 -1.96 12.39 -13.72
N PHE A 355 -1.42 12.26 -12.50
CA PHE A 355 -1.20 13.40 -11.60
C PHE A 355 -0.19 14.40 -12.18
N MET A 356 0.90 13.91 -12.78
CA MET A 356 1.87 14.79 -13.45
C MET A 356 1.32 15.44 -14.73
N ASP A 357 0.43 14.75 -15.47
CA ASP A 357 -0.29 15.30 -16.63
C ASP A 357 -1.25 16.43 -16.21
N ILE A 358 -2.04 16.22 -15.14
CA ILE A 358 -2.92 17.25 -14.52
C ILE A 358 -2.13 18.49 -14.13
N LEU A 359 -0.95 18.30 -13.54
CA LEU A 359 -0.18 19.40 -12.98
C LEU A 359 0.64 20.17 -14.03
N LYS A 360 1.31 19.48 -14.95
CA LYS A 360 2.38 20.05 -15.78
C LYS A 360 2.04 20.17 -17.26
N VAL A 361 1.01 19.46 -17.77
CA VAL A 361 0.79 19.35 -19.23
C VAL A 361 -0.63 19.71 -19.65
N GLN A 362 -1.67 19.07 -19.11
CA GLN A 362 -3.07 19.38 -19.46
C GLN A 362 -3.50 20.85 -19.28
N PRO A 363 -2.95 21.65 -18.34
CA PRO A 363 -3.32 23.06 -18.23
C PRO A 363 -3.07 23.88 -19.50
N SER A 364 -2.06 23.56 -20.32
CA SER A 364 -1.76 24.33 -21.54
C SER A 364 -2.75 24.08 -22.69
N SER A 365 -3.47 22.96 -22.67
CA SER A 365 -4.55 22.62 -23.61
C SER A 365 -5.94 22.88 -23.04
N ASN A 366 -6.04 23.50 -21.84
CA ASN A 366 -7.26 23.57 -21.03
C ASN A 366 -7.94 22.19 -20.87
N PHE A 367 -7.15 21.13 -20.69
CA PHE A 367 -7.61 19.74 -20.53
C PHE A 367 -8.40 19.19 -21.74
N ALA A 368 -8.12 19.69 -22.95
CA ALA A 368 -8.72 19.18 -24.19
C ALA A 368 -7.85 18.13 -24.92
N ASP A 369 -6.55 18.08 -24.63
CA ASP A 369 -5.61 17.23 -25.36
C ASP A 369 -5.59 15.78 -24.85
N THR A 370 -6.17 14.89 -25.66
CA THR A 370 -6.20 13.44 -25.44
C THR A 370 -5.20 12.66 -26.29
N SER A 371 -4.36 13.33 -27.08
CA SER A 371 -3.41 12.67 -27.98
C SER A 371 -2.41 11.79 -27.21
N HIS A 372 -1.91 10.73 -27.86
CA HIS A 372 -0.90 9.87 -27.24
C HIS A 372 0.36 10.69 -26.90
N ARG A 373 0.83 10.53 -25.66
CA ARG A 373 2.00 11.23 -25.15
C ARG A 373 2.79 10.32 -24.22
N SER A 374 4.09 10.16 -24.51
CA SER A 374 5.02 9.64 -23.51
C SER A 374 5.15 10.63 -22.35
N MET A 375 4.95 10.14 -21.13
CA MET A 375 5.04 10.95 -19.92
C MET A 375 6.47 11.00 -19.35
N GLN A 376 7.45 10.41 -20.03
CA GLN A 376 8.86 10.56 -19.66
C GLN A 376 9.36 12.00 -19.89
N PRO A 377 10.24 12.55 -19.04
CA PRO A 377 10.82 11.96 -17.82
C PRO A 377 9.96 12.19 -16.55
N LEU A 378 8.72 12.69 -16.67
CA LEU A 378 7.85 12.99 -15.53
C LEU A 378 7.29 11.73 -14.85
N SER A 379 7.06 10.66 -15.61
CA SER A 379 6.60 9.37 -15.08
C SER A 379 6.90 8.21 -16.04
N LYS A 380 6.96 7.00 -15.48
CA LYS A 380 7.05 5.72 -16.23
C LYS A 380 5.73 5.21 -16.79
N GLY A 381 4.59 5.64 -16.25
CA GLY A 381 3.27 5.18 -16.70
C GLY A 381 2.64 6.05 -17.77
N SER A 382 1.46 5.66 -18.23
CA SER A 382 0.66 6.40 -19.21
C SER A 382 -0.52 7.10 -18.53
N SER A 383 -0.69 8.41 -18.77
CA SER A 383 -1.81 9.16 -18.19
C SER A 383 -3.16 8.62 -18.67
N LEU A 384 -4.13 8.51 -17.76
CA LEU A 384 -5.50 8.04 -18.02
C LEU A 384 -6.26 8.96 -18.99
N PHE A 385 -5.86 10.22 -19.13
CA PHE A 385 -6.48 11.20 -20.03
C PHE A 385 -5.94 11.15 -21.47
N ARG A 386 -5.01 10.23 -21.77
CA ARG A 386 -4.32 10.13 -23.06
C ARG A 386 -4.69 8.86 -23.81
N GLU A 387 -4.57 8.90 -25.13
CA GLU A 387 -4.58 7.71 -25.97
C GLU A 387 -3.46 6.74 -25.53
N TRP A 388 -3.82 5.47 -25.31
CA TRP A 388 -2.88 4.39 -25.04
C TRP A 388 -2.76 3.57 -26.32
N ARG A 389 -1.55 3.52 -26.89
CA ARG A 389 -1.28 2.82 -28.17
C ARG A 389 -0.74 1.40 -27.99
N GLU A 390 -0.18 1.12 -26.82
CA GLU A 390 0.40 -0.18 -26.49
C GLU A 390 -0.69 -1.12 -25.94
N THR A 391 -0.64 -2.39 -26.36
CA THR A 391 -1.45 -3.46 -25.74
C THR A 391 -1.15 -3.50 -24.24
N ARG A 392 -2.18 -3.58 -23.40
CA ARG A 392 -2.06 -3.53 -21.93
C ARG A 392 -2.20 -4.94 -21.34
N ASN A 393 -1.09 -5.59 -21.03
CA ASN A 393 -1.04 -6.94 -20.45
C ASN A 393 0.19 -7.06 -19.50
N CYS A 394 0.38 -8.20 -18.84
CA CYS A 394 1.52 -8.38 -17.93
C CYS A 394 2.89 -8.51 -18.65
N ARG A 395 2.90 -8.73 -19.97
CA ARG A 395 4.10 -8.70 -20.83
C ARG A 395 4.55 -7.27 -21.18
N THR A 396 3.63 -6.32 -21.33
CA THR A 396 3.96 -4.92 -21.64
C THR A 396 4.11 -4.06 -20.39
N LEU A 397 3.35 -4.35 -19.33
CA LEU A 397 3.36 -3.55 -18.10
C LEU A 397 4.34 -4.09 -17.06
N PRO A 398 4.92 -3.22 -16.20
CA PRO A 398 5.86 -3.60 -15.15
C PRO A 398 5.13 -4.23 -13.96
N ILE A 399 4.45 -5.34 -14.20
CA ILE A 399 3.68 -6.12 -13.23
C ILE A 399 4.41 -7.46 -13.04
N PRO A 400 4.88 -7.77 -11.82
CA PRO A 400 5.41 -9.08 -11.48
C PRO A 400 4.37 -10.19 -11.71
N SER A 401 4.83 -11.38 -12.12
CA SER A 401 3.96 -12.49 -12.51
C SER A 401 2.98 -12.91 -11.40
N GLN A 402 3.38 -12.79 -10.13
CA GLN A 402 2.54 -13.08 -8.96
C GLN A 402 1.40 -12.07 -8.71
N TYR A 403 1.49 -10.89 -9.33
CA TYR A 403 0.49 -9.81 -9.25
C TYR A 403 -0.28 -9.62 -10.57
N CYS A 404 -0.09 -10.53 -11.54
CA CYS A 404 -0.76 -10.45 -12.83
C CYS A 404 -2.26 -10.76 -12.70
N LEU A 405 -3.11 -9.80 -13.07
CA LEU A 405 -4.58 -9.96 -13.08
C LEU A 405 -5.13 -10.60 -14.35
N CYS A 406 -4.35 -10.66 -15.44
CA CYS A 406 -4.80 -11.29 -16.68
C CYS A 406 -5.18 -12.76 -16.44
N GLN A 407 -6.43 -13.11 -16.75
CA GLN A 407 -6.89 -14.48 -16.67
C GLN A 407 -6.54 -15.24 -17.95
N TYR A 408 -6.45 -16.56 -17.86
CA TYR A 408 -6.21 -17.43 -19.02
C TYR A 408 -7.03 -18.70 -18.82
N ASN A 409 -7.52 -19.29 -19.91
CA ASN A 409 -8.25 -20.56 -19.86
C ASN A 409 -7.32 -21.64 -19.31
N LYS A 410 -7.76 -22.30 -18.23
CA LYS A 410 -7.06 -23.41 -17.59
C LYS A 410 -7.82 -24.69 -17.91
N THR A 411 -7.10 -25.72 -18.32
CA THR A 411 -7.64 -27.06 -18.56
C THR A 411 -7.08 -27.99 -17.49
N THR A 412 -7.95 -28.70 -16.78
CA THR A 412 -7.53 -29.77 -15.88
C THR A 412 -6.89 -30.88 -16.70
N ILE A 413 -5.69 -31.30 -16.30
CA ILE A 413 -4.99 -32.42 -16.96
C ILE A 413 -5.44 -33.70 -16.26
N GLU A 414 -6.28 -34.49 -16.93
CA GLU A 414 -6.78 -35.78 -16.41
C GLU A 414 -5.82 -36.94 -16.72
N ASP A 415 -5.10 -36.85 -17.85
CA ASP A 415 -4.15 -37.88 -18.27
C ASP A 415 -2.94 -37.96 -17.32
N GLN A 416 -2.77 -39.13 -16.71
CA GLN A 416 -1.72 -39.42 -15.74
C GLN A 416 -0.32 -39.38 -16.35
N ALA A 417 -0.17 -39.71 -17.64
CA ALA A 417 1.13 -39.62 -18.32
C ALA A 417 1.55 -38.15 -18.50
N THR A 418 0.62 -37.28 -18.91
CA THR A 418 0.82 -35.83 -19.02
C THR A 418 1.06 -35.21 -17.65
N LEU A 419 0.28 -35.56 -16.62
CA LEU A 419 0.51 -35.09 -15.23
C LEU A 419 1.92 -35.42 -14.75
N LYS A 420 2.36 -36.68 -14.92
CA LYS A 420 3.72 -37.10 -14.56
C LYS A 420 4.79 -36.35 -15.36
N THR A 421 4.55 -36.09 -16.64
CA THR A 421 5.47 -35.35 -17.51
C THR A 421 5.61 -33.89 -17.06
N VAL A 422 4.49 -33.19 -16.88
CA VAL A 422 4.47 -31.79 -16.40
C VAL A 422 5.08 -31.68 -15.00
N GLY A 423 4.71 -32.57 -14.08
CA GLY A 423 5.27 -32.58 -12.73
C GLY A 423 6.78 -32.83 -12.72
N SER A 424 7.27 -33.75 -13.55
CA SER A 424 8.71 -34.04 -13.67
C SER A 424 9.47 -32.84 -14.26
N PHE A 425 8.92 -32.21 -15.30
CA PHE A 425 9.45 -30.97 -15.88
C PHE A 425 9.52 -29.84 -14.85
N LEU A 426 8.46 -29.62 -14.07
CA LEU A 426 8.45 -28.58 -13.02
C LEU A 426 9.51 -28.84 -11.93
N ALA A 427 9.67 -30.09 -11.50
CA ALA A 427 10.70 -30.47 -10.53
C ALA A 427 12.12 -30.28 -11.11
N GLU A 428 12.33 -30.60 -12.38
CA GLU A 428 13.60 -30.37 -13.08
C GLU A 428 13.91 -28.87 -13.22
N GLN A 429 12.95 -28.05 -13.67
CA GLN A 429 13.13 -26.60 -13.74
C GLN A 429 13.41 -25.99 -12.36
N LEU A 430 12.73 -26.45 -11.30
CA LEU A 430 13.02 -26.02 -9.93
C LEU A 430 14.45 -26.40 -9.50
N ASN A 431 14.95 -27.58 -9.87
CA ASN A 431 16.35 -27.94 -9.60
C ASN A 431 17.35 -27.05 -10.35
N ILE A 432 17.09 -26.74 -11.63
CA ILE A 432 17.91 -25.83 -12.44
C ILE A 432 17.91 -24.42 -11.81
N ILE A 433 16.75 -23.96 -11.33
CA ILE A 433 16.58 -22.71 -10.58
C ILE A 433 17.44 -22.73 -9.30
N LEU A 434 17.34 -23.77 -8.48
CA LEU A 434 18.12 -23.90 -7.23
C LEU A 434 19.63 -23.99 -7.49
N GLN A 435 20.08 -24.67 -8.55
CA GLN A 435 21.50 -24.70 -8.93
C GLN A 435 22.01 -23.33 -9.39
N LYS A 436 21.33 -22.67 -10.32
CA LYS A 436 21.68 -21.32 -10.80
C LYS A 436 21.68 -20.28 -9.66
N ALA A 437 20.87 -20.48 -8.62
CA ALA A 437 20.84 -19.66 -7.41
C ALA A 437 21.97 -19.96 -6.39
N GLY A 438 22.85 -20.94 -6.65
CA GLY A 438 23.88 -21.36 -5.69
C GLY A 438 23.32 -22.12 -4.47
N LEU A 439 22.10 -22.66 -4.59
CA LEU A 439 21.41 -23.40 -3.53
C LEU A 439 21.41 -24.92 -3.76
N GLY A 440 21.96 -25.41 -4.87
CA GLY A 440 21.93 -26.83 -5.25
C GLY A 440 22.55 -27.80 -4.23
N GLU A 441 23.51 -27.36 -3.43
CA GLU A 441 24.11 -28.16 -2.33
C GLU A 441 23.38 -27.98 -0.99
N LYS A 442 22.55 -26.94 -0.86
CA LYS A 442 21.82 -26.59 0.37
C LYS A 442 20.38 -27.12 0.36
N CYS A 443 19.82 -27.37 -0.82
CA CYS A 443 18.47 -27.87 -1.01
C CYS A 443 18.53 -29.30 -1.56
N GLN A 444 17.71 -30.20 -1.01
CA GLN A 444 17.52 -31.53 -1.57
C GLN A 444 17.04 -31.42 -3.02
N LYS A 445 17.58 -32.27 -3.92
CA LYS A 445 17.10 -32.37 -5.30
C LYS A 445 15.63 -32.77 -5.31
N GLN A 446 14.81 -31.92 -5.91
CA GLN A 446 13.36 -32.09 -6.01
C GLN A 446 13.02 -33.12 -7.09
N SER A 447 11.94 -33.88 -6.88
CA SER A 447 11.44 -34.86 -7.85
C SER A 447 9.92 -34.90 -7.80
N TYR A 448 9.28 -35.14 -8.94
CA TYR A 448 7.84 -35.41 -8.96
C TYR A 448 7.53 -36.70 -8.22
N TYR A 449 6.52 -36.65 -7.34
CA TYR A 449 6.01 -37.80 -6.61
C TYR A 449 4.57 -38.11 -7.04
N MET A 450 3.64 -37.22 -6.72
CA MET A 450 2.24 -37.28 -7.16
C MET A 450 1.62 -35.87 -7.15
N VAL A 451 0.47 -35.70 -7.79
CA VAL A 451 -0.44 -34.58 -7.50
C VAL A 451 -1.25 -34.94 -6.24
N SER A 452 -1.19 -34.09 -5.21
CA SER A 452 -2.14 -34.16 -4.09
C SER A 452 -3.49 -33.59 -4.54
N ALA A 453 -4.56 -34.38 -4.35
CA ALA A 453 -5.94 -33.92 -4.52
C ALA A 453 -6.34 -32.92 -3.42
#